data_AF-A0A0H4C9L6-F1
#
_entry.id   AF-A0A0H4C9L6-F1
#
_cell.length_a   1.000
_cell.length_b   1.000
_cell.length_c   1.000
_cell.angle_alpha   90.00
_cell.angle_beta   90.00
_cell.angle_gamma   90.00
#
_symmetry.space_group_name_H-M   'P 1'
#
loop_
_entity.id
_entity.type
_entity.pdbx_description
1 polymer ?
#
loop_
_entity_poly.entity_id
_entity_poly.type
_entity_poly.pdbx_seq_one_letter_code
_entity_poly.pdbx_strand_id
1 'polypeptide(L)' 'MGSQEVTSEATTVAHVAEDATAVTHAARTEQVSTSFRTPGTPGGRPVVLDDITLDVAPGECVTVLGTSGCHKSTLRHAVA' A
#
# COMPACT_ATOMS: atom_id res chain seq x y z
N MET A 1 -32.67 -6.54 -10.78
CA MET A 1 -31.74 -5.66 -10.04
C MET A 1 -30.87 -6.57 -9.18
N GLY A 2 -29.72 -7.03 -9.62
CA GLY A 2 -28.62 -6.25 -10.19
C GLY A 2 -27.42 -6.56 -9.33
N SER A 3 -27.00 -7.82 -9.40
CA SER A 3 -25.83 -8.38 -8.73
C SER A 3 -24.60 -7.52 -9.02
N GLN A 4 -23.83 -7.19 -7.99
CA GLN A 4 -22.44 -7.64 -7.84
C GLN A 4 -21.78 -6.94 -6.63
N GLU A 5 -21.66 -7.76 -5.60
CA GLU A 5 -20.65 -7.72 -4.55
C GLU A 5 -19.29 -7.35 -5.14
N VAL A 6 -18.74 -6.20 -4.77
CA VAL A 6 -17.35 -5.85 -5.12
C VAL A 6 -16.47 -6.35 -3.99
N THR A 7 -16.05 -7.61 -4.14
CA THR A 7 -15.12 -8.31 -3.26
C THR A 7 -13.80 -7.56 -3.20
N SER A 8 -13.53 -6.92 -2.07
CA SER A 8 -12.26 -6.28 -1.77
C SER A 8 -11.27 -7.33 -1.25
N GLU A 9 -10.64 -8.07 -2.16
CA GLU A 9 -9.52 -8.95 -1.82
C GLU A 9 -8.20 -8.16 -1.88
N ALA A 10 -7.85 -7.51 -0.77
CA ALA A 10 -6.49 -7.04 -0.56
C ALA A 10 -5.67 -8.23 -0.05
N THR A 11 -4.88 -8.83 -0.93
CA THR A 11 -3.86 -9.82 -0.55
C THR A 11 -2.77 -9.12 0.24
N THR A 12 -2.86 -9.20 1.57
CA THR A 12 -1.80 -8.81 2.49
C THR A 12 -0.75 -9.92 2.50
N VAL A 13 0.36 -9.69 1.81
CA VAL A 13 1.57 -10.50 1.96
C VAL A 13 2.25 -10.09 3.26
N ALA A 14 2.26 -11.00 4.23
CA ALA A 14 2.98 -10.84 5.49
C ALA A 14 4.49 -10.84 5.24
N HIS A 15 5.22 -9.97 5.96
CA HIS A 15 6.62 -10.22 6.26
C HIS A 15 6.93 -9.90 7.72
N VAL A 16 7.43 -10.92 8.41
CA VAL A 16 8.10 -10.84 9.70
C VAL A 16 9.50 -10.29 9.43
N ALA A 17 9.88 -9.20 10.09
CA ALA A 17 11.27 -8.78 10.17
C ALA A 17 11.54 -8.38 11.63
N GLU A 18 12.29 -9.24 12.33
CA GLU A 18 12.78 -9.01 13.68
C GLU A 18 13.78 -7.85 13.71
N ASP A 19 13.70 -7.09 14.80
CA ASP A 19 14.51 -5.91 15.10
C ASP A 19 15.98 -6.25 15.42
N ALA A 20 16.82 -5.22 15.33
CA ALA A 20 18.17 -5.05 15.88
C ALA A 20 19.38 -5.21 14.93
N THR A 21 19.79 -4.09 14.32
CA THR A 21 21.10 -3.41 14.49
C THR A 21 21.16 -2.24 13.50
N ALA A 22 21.32 -0.99 13.95
CA ALA A 22 21.46 0.25 13.15
C ALA A 22 21.34 0.06 11.62
N VAL A 23 20.10 -0.18 11.17
CA VAL A 23 19.85 -0.54 9.78
C VAL A 23 19.86 0.77 9.00
N THR A 24 20.82 0.91 8.10
CA THR A 24 20.73 1.95 7.08
C THR A 24 19.60 1.53 6.17
N HIS A 25 18.44 2.18 6.20
CA HIS A 25 17.35 1.84 5.28
C HIS A 25 17.51 2.64 4.00
N ALA A 26 17.32 2.00 2.85
CA ALA A 26 17.21 2.70 1.57
C ALA A 26 15.84 3.39 1.44
N ALA A 27 14.78 2.75 1.94
CA ALA A 27 13.45 3.33 2.09
C ALA A 27 12.74 2.65 3.27
N ARG A 28 12.08 3.43 4.13
CA ARG A 28 11.29 2.91 5.24
C ARG A 28 10.02 3.72 5.40
N THR A 29 8.88 3.05 5.43
CA THR A 29 7.58 3.65 5.73
C THR A 29 6.79 2.74 6.64
N GLU A 30 6.15 3.32 7.64
CA GLU A 30 5.35 2.59 8.62
C GLU A 30 3.92 3.10 8.59
N GLN A 31 2.97 2.16 8.62
CA GLN A 31 1.55 2.44 8.83
C GLN A 31 0.97 3.48 7.87
N VAL A 32 1.34 3.39 6.60
CA VAL A 32 0.87 4.31 5.57
C VAL A 32 -0.56 3.96 5.20
N SER A 33 -1.48 4.84 5.60
CA SER A 33 -2.86 4.83 5.15
C SER A 33 -3.18 6.07 4.33
N THR A 34 -3.84 5.90 3.19
CA THR A 34 -4.22 7.01 2.30
C THR A 34 -5.60 6.76 1.72
N SER A 35 -6.45 7.80 1.75
CA SER A 35 -7.79 7.78 1.15
C SER A 35 -7.94 8.93 0.15
N PHE A 36 -8.61 8.69 -0.97
CA PHE A 36 -8.91 9.74 -1.96
C PHE A 36 -10.41 10.01 -2.02
N ARG A 37 -10.77 11.23 -2.39
CA ARG A 37 -12.16 11.50 -2.79
C ARG A 37 -12.39 10.88 -4.16
N THR A 38 -13.46 10.11 -4.28
CA THR A 38 -13.88 9.59 -5.58
C THR A 38 -14.82 10.60 -6.25
N PRO A 39 -14.47 11.15 -7.43
CA PRO A 39 -15.39 11.99 -8.18
C PRO A 39 -16.70 11.23 -8.46
N GLY A 40 -17.84 11.88 -8.24
CA GLY A 40 -19.16 11.26 -8.44
C GLY A 40 -19.70 10.43 -7.28
N THR A 41 -18.94 10.26 -6.17
CA THR A 41 -19.46 9.65 -4.94
C THR A 41 -19.52 10.69 -3.81
N PRO A 42 -20.69 11.28 -3.52
CA PRO A 42 -20.82 12.24 -2.43
C PRO A 42 -20.48 11.58 -1.08
N GLY A 43 -19.48 12.13 -0.38
CA GLY A 43 -19.07 11.66 0.96
C GLY A 43 -18.19 10.40 0.99
N GLY A 44 -17.97 9.74 -0.15
CA GLY A 44 -17.11 8.57 -0.25
C GLY A 44 -15.62 8.95 -0.29
N ARG A 45 -14.86 8.48 0.70
CA ARG A 45 -13.39 8.51 0.71
C ARG A 45 -12.85 7.09 0.90
N PRO A 46 -12.94 6.22 -0.11
CA PRO A 46 -12.42 4.86 0.01
C PRO A 46 -10.94 4.90 0.40
N VAL A 47 -10.60 4.01 1.33
CA VAL A 47 -9.20 3.78 1.73
C VAL A 47 -8.53 3.08 0.55
N VAL A 48 -7.42 3.66 0.10
CA VAL A 48 -6.67 3.25 -1.10
C VAL A 48 -5.36 2.57 -0.73
N LEU A 49 -4.73 3.02 0.33
CA LEU A 49 -3.68 2.31 1.05
C LEU A 49 -4.16 2.16 2.48
N ASP A 50 -4.05 0.97 3.05
CA ASP A 50 -4.47 0.67 4.40
C ASP A 50 -3.33 -0.01 5.15
N ASP A 51 -2.77 0.69 6.15
CA ASP A 51 -1.75 0.21 7.06
C ASP A 51 -0.56 -0.47 6.38
N ILE A 52 0.00 0.19 5.36
CA ILE A 52 1.14 -0.36 4.62
C ILE A 52 2.45 -0.05 5.34
N THR A 53 3.19 -1.10 5.68
CA THR A 53 4.57 -1.01 6.17
C THR A 53 5.51 -1.60 5.13
N LEU A 54 6.57 -0.86 4.82
CA LEU A 54 7.60 -1.25 3.86
C LEU A 54 8.97 -0.88 4.42
N ASP A 55 9.87 -1.84 4.38
CA ASP A 55 11.27 -1.68 4.76
C ASP A 55 12.13 -2.22 3.61
N VAL A 56 13.06 -1.40 3.13
CA VAL A 56 13.97 -1.74 2.03
C VAL A 56 15.40 -1.53 2.50
N ALA A 57 16.19 -2.60 2.46
CA ALA A 57 17.60 -2.56 2.82
C ALA A 57 18.46 -1.90 1.72
N PRO A 58 19.69 -1.44 2.04
CA PRO A 58 20.59 -0.86 1.04
C PRO A 58 21.01 -1.89 0.01
N GLY A 59 20.89 -1.53 -1.27
CA GLY A 59 21.21 -2.43 -2.37
C GLY A 59 20.11 -3.45 -2.69
N GLU A 60 18.98 -3.42 -1.96
CA GLU A 60 17.81 -4.21 -2.27
C GLU A 60 16.98 -3.56 -3.39
N CYS A 61 16.50 -4.39 -4.32
CA CYS A 61 15.63 -3.96 -5.41
C CYS A 61 14.26 -4.61 -5.23
N VAL A 62 13.28 -3.84 -4.77
CA VAL A 62 11.90 -4.30 -4.55
C VAL A 62 11.01 -3.81 -5.69
N THR A 63 10.15 -4.69 -6.20
CA THR A 63 9.16 -4.34 -7.22
C THR A 63 7.75 -4.59 -6.71
N VAL A 64 6.86 -3.61 -6.89
CA VAL A 64 5.46 -3.70 -6.48
C VAL A 64 4.64 -4.16 -7.69
N LEU A 65 4.04 -5.35 -7.59
CA LEU A 65 3.23 -5.95 -8.65
C LEU A 65 1.74 -5.88 -8.32
N GLY A 66 0.89 -5.97 -9.34
CA GLY A 66 -0.55 -6.03 -9.20
C GLY A 66 -1.30 -5.54 -10.44
N THR A 67 -2.62 -5.70 -10.46
CA THR A 67 -3.50 -5.31 -11.57
C THR A 67 -3.57 -3.79 -11.79
N SER A 68 -4.04 -3.33 -12.95
CA SER A 68 -4.33 -1.90 -13.13
C SER A 68 -5.39 -1.47 -12.11
N GLY A 69 -5.16 -0.32 -11.45
CA GLY A 69 -6.07 0.19 -10.41
C GLY A 69 -5.78 -0.28 -8.98
N CYS A 70 -4.77 -1.13 -8.73
CA CYS A 70 -4.39 -1.49 -7.35
C CYS A 70 -3.45 -0.47 -6.66
N HIS A 71 -3.41 0.78 -7.14
CA HIS A 71 -2.78 1.92 -6.46
C HIS A 71 -1.25 1.84 -6.21
N LYS A 72 -0.50 1.05 -6.98
CA LYS A 72 0.96 0.95 -6.89
C LYS A 72 1.69 2.29 -7.03
N SER A 73 1.26 3.14 -7.98
CA SER A 73 1.84 4.47 -8.17
C SER A 73 1.55 5.39 -6.98
N THR A 74 0.44 5.16 -6.28
CA THR A 74 0.11 5.86 -5.04
C THR A 74 1.05 5.40 -3.93
N LEU A 75 1.27 4.09 -3.79
CA LEU A 75 2.22 3.56 -2.82
C LEU A 75 3.62 4.15 -3.03
N ARG A 76 4.08 4.25 -4.29
CA ARG A 76 5.36 4.89 -4.61
C ARG A 76 5.43 6.37 -4.22
N HIS A 77 4.32 7.11 -4.31
CA HIS A 77 4.27 8.51 -3.85
C HIS A 77 4.27 8.63 -2.34
N ALA A 78 3.74 7.64 -1.62
CA ALA A 78 3.71 7.67 -0.15
C ALA A 78 5.06 7.27 0.48
N VAL A 79 5.95 6.64 -0.30
CA VAL A 79 7.29 6.18 0.12
C VAL A 79 8.40 7.21 -0.20
N ALA A 80 8.10 8.24 -1.00
CA ALA A 80 9.04 9.30 -1.40
C ALA A 80 8.83 10.60 -0.61
#